data_AF-A8T410-F1
#
_entry.id   AF-A8T410-F1
#
_cell.length_a   1.000
_cell.length_b   1.000
_cell.length_c   1.000
_cell.angle_alpha   90.00
_cell.angle_beta   90.00
_cell.angle_gamma   90.00
#
_symmetry.space_group_name_H-M   'P 1'
#
loop_
_entity.id
_entity.type
_entity.pdbx_description
1 polymer ?
#
loop_
_entity_poly.entity_id
_entity_poly.type
_entity_poly.pdbx_seq_one_letter_code
_entity_poly.pdbx_strand_id
1 'polypeptide(L)'
;MEFLEILKSKEVDIYIALVVMILGLILGLIVDTFKDNKVVGASHKGMHITPVSVTTIIKLRDNQPNEYSGDEGIMFVIGFILFIAGAVYVFNRLEVLNSLYYLTVFNISLWSGGMIHNLLIGKFAGWRWFANLAFYCVFFVAMSHIVNKAITPNYAPTNFVYSQRLVNQNGLLGLSDYFSYLDFKWFMFHIAGVLLLFFSMILLILSTTYFAIMGNYVVSDNCEEPWLAKRTRKYAHFWSNIISISILLCVSYYFVAGNFFMWFEYEFPEGMKSFMSRALYGG
;
A
#
# COMPACT_ATOMS: atom_id res chain seq x y z
N MET A 1 25.79 23.24 4.83
CA MET A 1 25.98 22.40 6.03
C MET A 1 24.75 21.51 6.32
N GLU A 2 23.75 21.42 5.42
CA GLU A 2 22.46 20.74 5.71
C GLU A 2 22.38 19.26 5.27
N PHE A 3 22.94 18.87 4.12
CA PHE A 3 22.70 17.51 3.58
C PHE A 3 23.40 16.39 4.37
N LEU A 4 24.62 16.63 4.85
CA LEU A 4 25.40 15.68 5.65
C LEU A 4 24.82 15.48 7.06
N GLU A 5 24.23 16.53 7.65
CA GLU A 5 23.52 16.44 8.93
C GLU A 5 22.15 15.77 8.79
N ILE A 6 21.44 16.01 7.68
CA ILE A 6 20.23 15.27 7.32
C ILE A 6 20.53 13.78 7.12
N LEU A 7 21.63 13.45 6.43
CA LEU A 7 22.09 12.06 6.27
C LEU A 7 22.45 11.41 7.61
N LYS A 8 23.17 12.13 8.48
CA LYS A 8 23.51 11.65 9.83
C LYS A 8 22.29 11.45 10.72
N SER A 9 21.31 12.35 10.66
CA SER A 9 20.08 12.24 11.46
C SER A 9 19.13 11.15 10.96
N LYS A 10 19.19 10.79 9.67
CA LYS A 10 18.42 9.69 9.08
C LYS A 10 19.22 8.39 8.91
N GLU A 11 20.47 8.34 9.38
CA GLU A 11 21.38 7.23 9.13
C GLU A 11 20.81 5.90 9.64
N VAL A 12 20.23 5.92 10.85
CA VAL A 12 19.60 4.76 11.47
C VAL A 12 18.40 4.26 10.65
N ASP A 13 17.54 5.17 10.18
CA ASP A 13 16.39 4.79 9.35
C ASP A 13 16.82 4.24 7.98
N ILE A 14 17.90 4.78 7.40
CA ILE A 14 18.49 4.28 6.16
C ILE A 14 19.06 2.87 6.37
N TYR A 15 19.78 2.61 7.46
CA TYR A 15 20.31 1.27 7.75
C TYR A 15 19.20 0.26 8.01
N ILE A 16 18.18 0.62 8.79
CA ILE A 16 17.04 -0.27 9.02
C ILE A 16 16.32 -0.57 7.71
N ALA A 17 16.04 0.46 6.89
CA ALA A 17 15.44 0.27 5.58
C ALA A 17 16.29 -0.64 4.67
N LEU A 18 17.62 -0.48 4.68
CA LEU A 18 18.54 -1.30 3.90
C LEU A 18 18.55 -2.76 4.38
N VAL A 19 18.58 -3.00 5.69
CA VAL A 19 18.48 -4.35 6.26
C VAL A 19 17.14 -4.99 5.88
N VAL A 20 16.04 -4.26 6.03
CA VAL A 20 14.69 -4.73 5.69
C VAL A 20 14.55 -5.01 4.19
N MET A 21 15.16 -4.18 3.34
CA MET A 21 15.23 -4.39 1.90
C MET A 21 16.00 -5.67 1.55
N ILE A 22 17.20 -5.85 2.13
CA ILE A 22 18.01 -7.06 1.92
C ILE A 22 17.26 -8.31 2.38
N LEU A 23 16.64 -8.28 3.56
CA LEU A 23 15.82 -9.38 4.07
C LEU A 23 14.65 -9.69 3.13
N GLY A 24 13.95 -8.67 2.64
CA GLY A 24 12.89 -8.82 1.66
C GLY A 24 13.39 -9.49 0.38
N LEU A 25 14.48 -9.00 -0.20
CA LEU A 25 15.10 -9.57 -1.41
C LEU A 25 15.50 -11.03 -1.21
N ILE A 26 16.24 -11.33 -0.12
CA ILE A 26 16.68 -12.69 0.20
C ILE A 26 15.48 -13.62 0.35
N LEU A 27 14.45 -13.20 1.09
CA LEU A 27 13.26 -14.02 1.30
C LEU A 27 12.48 -14.22 -0.01
N GLY A 28 12.39 -13.19 -0.85
CA GLY A 28 11.79 -13.27 -2.18
C GLY A 28 12.49 -14.31 -3.06
N LEU A 29 13.82 -14.32 -3.07
CA LEU A 29 14.63 -15.32 -3.77
C LEU A 29 14.46 -16.72 -3.18
N ILE A 30 14.49 -16.86 -1.85
CA ILE A 30 14.31 -18.15 -1.15
C ILE A 30 12.93 -18.74 -1.48
N VAL A 31 11.86 -17.94 -1.40
CA VAL A 31 10.50 -18.39 -1.71
C VAL A 31 10.39 -18.89 -3.14
N ASP A 32 11.06 -18.25 -4.09
CA ASP A 32 11.09 -18.67 -5.49
C ASP A 32 11.88 -19.99 -5.66
N THR A 33 13.09 -20.07 -5.10
CA THR A 33 13.96 -21.25 -5.17
C THR A 33 13.36 -22.50 -4.50
N PHE A 34 12.72 -22.36 -3.32
CA PHE A 34 12.05 -23.49 -2.65
C PHE A 34 10.82 -23.99 -3.41
N LYS A 35 10.16 -23.12 -4.19
CA LYS A 35 9.03 -23.52 -5.03
C LYS A 35 9.50 -24.26 -6.27
N ASP A 36 10.56 -23.79 -6.93
CA ASP A 36 11.12 -24.46 -8.09
C ASP A 36 11.70 -25.84 -7.71
N ASN A 37 12.37 -25.98 -6.56
CA ASN A 37 12.90 -27.27 -6.09
C ASN A 37 11.83 -28.35 -5.80
N LYS A 38 10.57 -27.98 -5.55
CA LYS A 38 9.47 -28.97 -5.44
C LYS A 38 9.02 -29.51 -6.80
N VAL A 39 9.33 -28.83 -7.90
CA VAL A 39 9.03 -29.25 -9.28
C VAL A 39 10.15 -30.16 -9.83
N VAL A 40 11.36 -30.10 -9.26
CA VAL A 40 12.57 -30.81 -9.71
C VAL A 40 12.56 -32.33 -9.42
N GLY A 41 11.53 -32.87 -8.73
CA GLY A 41 11.31 -34.31 -8.63
C GLY A 41 11.03 -35.00 -9.99
N ALA A 42 10.71 -34.24 -11.03
CA ALA A 42 10.60 -34.69 -12.41
C ALA A 42 11.75 -34.12 -13.27
N SER A 43 12.53 -35.02 -13.85
CA SER A 43 13.64 -34.82 -14.80
C SER A 43 13.61 -33.50 -15.60
N HIS A 44 14.52 -32.56 -15.27
CA HIS A 44 14.75 -31.29 -15.97
C HIS A 44 15.59 -31.39 -17.26
N LYS A 45 15.55 -32.52 -17.98
CA LYS A 45 16.16 -32.59 -19.32
C LYS A 45 15.16 -32.12 -20.38
N GLY A 46 15.18 -30.83 -20.69
CA GLY A 46 14.61 -30.27 -21.93
C GLY A 46 13.21 -29.69 -21.87
N MET A 47 12.71 -29.27 -20.69
CA MET A 47 11.40 -28.63 -20.61
C MET A 47 11.47 -27.20 -21.17
N HIS A 48 10.77 -26.97 -22.27
CA HIS A 48 10.60 -25.66 -22.89
C HIS A 48 9.89 -24.75 -21.87
N ILE A 49 10.59 -23.80 -21.26
CA ILE A 49 9.98 -22.82 -20.35
C ILE A 49 9.01 -22.02 -21.20
N THR A 50 7.70 -22.28 -21.06
CA THR A 50 6.69 -21.49 -21.76
C THR A 50 6.57 -20.18 -21.01
N PRO A 51 7.00 -19.05 -21.59
CA PRO A 51 7.08 -17.80 -20.85
C PRO A 51 5.68 -17.31 -20.46
N VAL A 52 5.52 -16.93 -19.19
CA VAL A 52 4.25 -16.46 -18.64
C VAL A 52 4.16 -14.95 -18.77
N SER A 53 3.10 -14.51 -19.43
CA SER A 53 2.73 -13.10 -19.53
C SER A 53 1.62 -12.75 -18.55
N VAL A 54 1.60 -11.50 -18.08
CA VAL A 54 0.46 -10.96 -17.30
C VAL A 54 -0.86 -11.15 -18.05
N THR A 55 -0.86 -11.07 -19.38
CA THR A 55 -2.04 -11.32 -20.20
C THR A 55 -2.53 -12.78 -20.12
N THR A 56 -1.62 -13.75 -20.01
CA THR A 56 -1.98 -15.17 -19.81
C THR A 56 -2.70 -15.35 -18.48
N ILE A 57 -2.17 -14.74 -17.41
CA ILE A 57 -2.77 -14.79 -16.07
C ILE A 57 -4.17 -14.16 -16.06
N ILE A 58 -4.34 -13.00 -16.70
CA ILE A 58 -5.64 -12.32 -16.79
C ILE A 58 -6.66 -13.16 -17.58
N LYS A 59 -6.26 -13.79 -18.69
CA LYS A 59 -7.16 -14.66 -19.46
C LYS A 59 -7.63 -15.88 -18.66
N LEU A 60 -6.73 -16.49 -17.88
CA LEU A 60 -7.06 -17.60 -16.98
C LEU A 60 -8.11 -17.19 -15.95
N ARG A 61 -7.94 -16.01 -15.36
CA ARG A 61 -8.93 -15.42 -14.45
C ARG A 61 -10.29 -15.26 -15.10
N ASP A 62 -10.35 -14.64 -16.28
CA ASP A 62 -11.61 -14.30 -16.95
C ASP A 62 -12.38 -15.56 -17.41
N ASN A 63 -11.66 -16.67 -17.64
CA ASN A 63 -12.24 -17.96 -18.01
C ASN A 63 -12.67 -18.82 -16.82
N GLN A 64 -12.34 -18.44 -15.59
CA GLN A 64 -12.73 -19.19 -14.40
C GLN A 64 -14.07 -18.67 -13.86
N PRO A 65 -15.03 -19.55 -13.54
CA PRO A 65 -16.28 -19.12 -12.91
C PRO A 65 -15.95 -18.39 -11.60
N ASN A 66 -16.56 -17.21 -11.42
CA ASN A 66 -16.58 -16.51 -10.15
C ASN A 66 -17.50 -17.29 -9.21
N GLU A 67 -16.99 -18.38 -8.62
CA GLU A 67 -17.65 -18.96 -7.46
C GLU A 67 -17.63 -17.92 -6.35
N TYR A 68 -18.81 -17.35 -6.11
CA TYR A 68 -19.09 -16.21 -5.25
C TYR A 68 -18.98 -16.55 -3.75
N SER A 69 -18.06 -17.44 -3.35
CA SER A 69 -17.99 -17.97 -1.99
C SER A 69 -16.89 -17.30 -1.16
N GLY A 70 -17.20 -16.13 -0.59
CA GLY A 70 -16.47 -15.57 0.56
C GLY A 70 -15.82 -14.20 0.39
N ASP A 71 -16.37 -13.33 -0.47
CA ASP A 71 -15.91 -11.94 -0.65
C ASP A 71 -16.14 -11.07 0.60
N GLU A 72 -17.29 -11.24 1.27
CA GLU A 72 -17.63 -10.53 2.51
C GLU A 72 -16.64 -10.79 3.64
N GLY A 73 -16.14 -12.03 3.76
CA GLY A 73 -15.19 -12.41 4.79
C GLY A 73 -13.85 -11.70 4.65
N ILE A 74 -13.33 -11.56 3.42
CA ILE A 74 -12.07 -10.84 3.19
C ILE A 74 -12.27 -9.34 3.43
N MET A 75 -13.36 -8.76 2.93
CA MET A 75 -13.66 -7.34 3.16
C MET A 75 -13.81 -7.03 4.66
N PHE A 76 -14.46 -7.92 5.41
CA PHE A 76 -14.57 -7.82 6.86
C PHE A 76 -13.21 -7.88 7.55
N VAL A 77 -12.36 -8.84 7.17
CA VAL A 77 -10.98 -8.95 7.71
C VAL A 77 -10.17 -7.70 7.40
N ILE A 78 -10.25 -7.16 6.19
CA ILE A 78 -9.58 -5.90 5.83
C ILE A 78 -10.10 -4.75 6.71
N GLY A 79 -11.43 -4.62 6.84
CA GLY A 79 -12.04 -3.60 7.70
C GLY A 79 -11.62 -3.73 9.16
N PHE A 80 -11.54 -4.94 9.68
CA PHE A 80 -11.07 -5.21 11.04
C PHE A 80 -9.59 -4.86 11.24
N ILE A 81 -8.72 -5.21 10.28
CA ILE A 81 -7.31 -4.82 10.29
C ILE A 81 -7.18 -3.29 10.27
N LEU A 82 -7.95 -2.60 9.43
CA LEU A 82 -7.94 -1.14 9.37
C LEU A 82 -8.44 -0.51 10.68
N PHE A 83 -9.48 -1.07 11.29
CA PHE A 83 -9.98 -0.62 12.58
C PHE A 83 -8.91 -0.75 13.68
N ILE A 84 -8.24 -1.90 13.78
CA ILE A 84 -7.13 -2.10 14.72
C ILE A 84 -5.98 -1.14 14.41
N ALA A 85 -5.59 -1.00 13.15
CA ALA A 85 -4.52 -0.09 12.76
C ALA A 85 -4.84 1.36 13.15
N GLY A 86 -6.08 1.81 12.93
CA GLY A 86 -6.55 3.12 13.36
C GLY A 86 -6.54 3.30 14.87
N ALA A 87 -7.01 2.30 15.63
CA ALA A 87 -6.97 2.35 17.09
C ALA A 87 -5.53 2.43 17.62
N VAL A 88 -4.64 1.55 17.15
CA VAL A 88 -3.23 1.51 17.57
C VAL A 88 -2.48 2.78 17.16
N TYR A 89 -2.82 3.35 15.99
CA TYR A 89 -2.24 4.59 15.49
C TYR A 89 -2.42 5.76 16.46
N VAL A 90 -3.57 5.87 17.12
CA VAL A 90 -3.83 7.00 18.02
C VAL A 90 -2.89 6.98 19.25
N PHE A 91 -2.47 5.80 19.71
CA PHE A 91 -1.57 5.63 20.86
C PHE A 91 -0.08 5.55 20.48
N ASN A 92 0.23 5.11 19.26
CA ASN A 92 1.59 4.80 18.81
C ASN A 92 1.86 5.37 17.41
N ARG A 93 1.57 6.67 17.23
CA ARG A 93 1.54 7.34 15.92
C ARG A 93 2.84 7.13 15.13
N LEU A 94 3.97 7.45 15.74
CA LEU A 94 5.27 7.40 15.07
C LEU A 94 5.68 5.95 14.78
N GLU A 95 5.46 5.05 15.73
CA GLU A 95 5.79 3.63 15.61
C GLU A 95 4.98 2.98 14.48
N VAL A 96 3.70 3.30 14.37
CA VAL A 96 2.81 2.78 13.32
C VAL A 96 3.22 3.30 11.94
N LEU A 97 3.55 4.59 11.80
CA LEU A 97 4.00 5.17 10.52
C LEU A 97 5.36 4.61 10.08
N ASN A 98 6.29 4.47 11.02
CA ASN A 98 7.60 3.86 10.75
C ASN A 98 7.45 2.38 10.38
N SER A 99 6.59 1.64 11.10
CA SER A 99 6.29 0.24 10.78
C SER A 99 5.69 0.10 9.38
N LEU A 100 4.76 0.99 9.01
CA LEU A 100 4.17 1.01 7.67
C LEU A 100 5.23 1.28 6.58
N TYR A 101 6.15 2.22 6.83
CA TYR A 101 7.27 2.49 5.93
C TYR A 101 8.17 1.25 5.76
N TYR A 102 8.62 0.63 6.86
CA TYR A 102 9.48 -0.55 6.80
C TYR A 102 8.77 -1.77 6.17
N LEU A 103 7.49 -1.98 6.47
CA LEU A 103 6.69 -3.01 5.81
C LEU A 103 6.55 -2.75 4.31
N THR A 104 6.46 -1.48 3.90
CA THR A 104 6.45 -1.12 2.48
C THR A 104 7.77 -1.50 1.81
N VAL A 105 8.90 -1.09 2.40
CA VAL A 105 10.24 -1.46 1.92
C VAL A 105 10.37 -2.97 1.79
N PHE A 106 9.99 -3.71 2.84
CA PHE A 106 10.06 -5.17 2.88
C PHE A 106 9.27 -5.81 1.73
N ASN A 107 7.98 -5.47 1.61
CA ASN A 107 7.09 -6.07 0.62
C ASN A 107 7.55 -5.77 -0.81
N ILE A 108 7.88 -4.51 -1.11
CA ILE A 108 8.32 -4.13 -2.45
C ILE A 108 9.62 -4.84 -2.81
N SER A 109 10.55 -4.95 -1.86
CA SER A 109 11.81 -5.66 -2.05
C SER A 109 11.59 -7.15 -2.30
N LEU A 110 10.72 -7.79 -1.49
CA LEU A 110 10.35 -9.20 -1.65
C LEU A 110 9.76 -9.49 -3.03
N TRP A 111 8.81 -8.68 -3.46
CA TRP A 111 8.15 -8.88 -4.75
C TRP A 111 9.04 -8.52 -5.93
N SER A 112 9.80 -7.44 -5.85
CA SER A 112 10.70 -7.03 -6.93
C SER A 112 11.84 -8.04 -7.12
N GLY A 113 12.40 -8.58 -6.02
CA GLY A 113 13.43 -9.61 -6.08
C GLY A 113 12.98 -10.88 -6.79
N GLY A 114 11.84 -11.45 -6.36
CA GLY A 114 11.27 -12.63 -7.03
C GLY A 114 10.88 -12.36 -8.48
N MET A 115 10.38 -11.16 -8.79
CA MET A 115 9.97 -10.81 -10.14
C MET A 115 11.15 -10.58 -11.09
N ILE A 116 12.22 -9.93 -10.63
CA ILE A 116 13.46 -9.76 -11.38
C ILE A 116 14.11 -11.12 -11.64
N HIS A 117 14.19 -11.99 -10.63
CA HIS A 117 14.70 -13.35 -10.81
C HIS A 117 13.94 -14.11 -11.92
N ASN A 118 12.60 -14.12 -11.85
CA ASN A 118 11.73 -14.77 -12.83
C ASN A 118 11.82 -14.16 -14.25
N LEU A 119 12.11 -12.86 -14.38
CA LEU A 119 12.41 -12.22 -15.66
C LEU A 119 13.78 -12.64 -16.21
N LEU A 120 14.81 -12.72 -15.35
CA LEU A 120 16.18 -13.09 -15.74
C LEU A 120 16.27 -14.54 -16.23
N ILE A 121 15.55 -15.47 -15.59
CA ILE A 121 15.50 -16.88 -16.03
C ILE A 121 14.55 -17.12 -17.21
N GLY A 122 13.90 -16.06 -17.73
CA GLY A 122 12.99 -16.14 -18.88
C GLY A 122 11.60 -16.74 -18.58
N LYS A 123 11.26 -17.00 -17.31
CA LYS A 123 9.94 -17.51 -16.89
C LYS A 123 8.85 -16.48 -17.12
N PHE A 124 9.15 -15.20 -16.91
CA PHE A 124 8.24 -14.09 -17.17
C PHE A 124 8.58 -13.38 -18.48
N ALA A 125 7.57 -13.08 -19.30
CA ALA A 125 7.75 -12.29 -20.52
C ALA A 125 6.64 -11.26 -20.72
N GLY A 126 7.00 -10.17 -21.40
CA GLY A 126 6.10 -9.10 -21.78
C GLY A 126 6.24 -7.84 -20.91
N TRP A 127 5.96 -6.70 -21.53
CA TRP A 127 6.20 -5.36 -20.96
C TRP A 127 5.38 -5.06 -19.71
N ARG A 128 4.23 -5.72 -19.51
CA ARG A 128 3.37 -5.50 -18.32
C ARG A 128 4.06 -5.87 -17.02
N TRP A 129 5.01 -6.81 -17.06
CA TRP A 129 5.86 -7.09 -15.91
C TRP A 129 6.77 -5.90 -15.58
N PHE A 130 7.40 -5.30 -16.59
CA PHE A 130 8.17 -4.06 -16.40
C PHE A 130 7.31 -2.91 -15.87
N ALA A 131 6.09 -2.74 -16.39
CA ALA A 131 5.14 -1.74 -15.88
C ALA A 131 4.79 -1.96 -14.40
N ASN A 132 4.69 -3.22 -13.96
CA ASN A 132 4.44 -3.55 -12.56
C ASN A 132 5.63 -3.20 -11.66
N LEU A 133 6.86 -3.51 -12.08
CA LEU A 133 8.07 -3.11 -11.36
C LEU A 133 8.19 -1.58 -11.26
N ALA A 134 7.97 -0.87 -12.37
CA ALA A 134 7.97 0.58 -12.38
C ALA A 134 6.90 1.15 -11.43
N PHE A 135 5.70 0.56 -11.41
CA PHE A 135 4.65 0.94 -10.48
C PHE A 135 5.04 0.71 -9.02
N TYR A 136 5.71 -0.40 -8.67
CA TYR A 136 6.19 -0.61 -7.29
C TYR A 136 7.23 0.43 -6.88
N CYS A 137 8.14 0.82 -7.77
CA CYS A 137 9.09 1.90 -7.50
C CYS A 137 8.37 3.24 -7.25
N VAL A 138 7.39 3.58 -8.09
CA VAL A 138 6.59 4.81 -7.91
C VAL A 138 5.77 4.74 -6.61
N PHE A 139 5.16 3.60 -6.32
CA PHE A 139 4.43 3.36 -5.07
C PHE A 139 5.35 3.56 -3.87
N PHE A 140 6.57 3.01 -3.88
CA PHE A 140 7.55 3.19 -2.80
C PHE A 140 7.85 4.66 -2.54
N VAL A 141 8.15 5.42 -3.60
CA VAL A 141 8.46 6.85 -3.51
C VAL A 141 7.26 7.64 -2.98
N ALA A 142 6.07 7.40 -3.53
CA ALA A 142 4.85 8.05 -3.10
C ALA A 142 4.53 7.75 -1.62
N MET A 143 4.61 6.48 -1.23
CA MET A 143 4.38 6.00 0.12
C MET A 143 5.36 6.63 1.12
N SER A 144 6.65 6.65 0.81
CA SER A 144 7.66 7.36 1.60
C SER A 144 7.32 8.85 1.78
N HIS A 145 6.90 9.51 0.70
CA HIS A 145 6.51 10.92 0.76
C HIS A 145 5.27 11.15 1.64
N ILE A 146 4.25 10.29 1.52
CA ILE A 146 3.02 10.39 2.31
C ILE A 146 3.29 10.12 3.79
N VAL A 147 4.12 9.13 4.15
CA VAL A 147 4.51 8.89 5.56
C VAL A 147 5.24 10.10 6.15
N ASN A 148 6.15 10.72 5.40
CA ASN A 148 6.79 11.94 5.89
C ASN A 148 5.76 13.05 6.14
N LYS A 149 4.77 13.22 5.26
CA LYS A 149 3.65 14.16 5.49
C LYS A 149 2.70 13.74 6.61
N ALA A 150 2.62 12.46 6.95
CA ALA A 150 1.87 12.00 8.12
C ALA A 150 2.55 12.37 9.43
N ILE A 151 3.88 12.33 9.46
CA ILE A 151 4.66 12.73 10.61
C ILE A 151 4.65 14.27 10.75
N THR A 152 4.85 14.98 9.63
CA THR A 152 4.88 16.46 9.57
C THR A 152 3.96 16.98 8.47
N PRO A 153 2.65 17.12 8.77
CA PRO A 153 1.68 17.67 7.81
C PRO A 153 2.00 19.12 7.44
N ASN A 154 1.52 19.58 6.29
CA ASN A 154 1.66 20.97 5.86
C ASN A 154 0.84 21.90 6.75
N TYR A 155 -0.38 21.47 7.05
CA TYR A 155 -1.34 22.19 7.87
C TYR A 155 -1.73 21.25 9.00
N ALA A 156 -1.23 21.52 10.21
CA ALA A 156 -1.56 20.75 11.41
C ALA A 156 -1.88 21.70 12.57
N PRO A 157 -2.81 21.29 13.46
CA PRO A 157 -3.00 21.94 14.76
C PRO A 157 -1.70 21.99 15.56
N THR A 158 -1.50 23.06 16.33
CA THR A 158 -0.29 23.26 17.15
C THR A 158 0.00 22.07 18.08
N ASN A 159 -1.05 21.50 18.68
CA ASN A 159 -0.93 20.39 19.62
C ASN A 159 -0.81 19.00 18.96
N PHE A 160 -0.87 18.91 17.63
CA PHE A 160 -0.78 17.63 16.92
C PHE A 160 0.54 16.92 17.16
N VAL A 161 1.67 17.65 17.22
CA VAL A 161 2.98 17.07 17.48
C VAL A 161 2.98 16.27 18.79
N TYR A 162 2.24 16.75 19.80
CA TYR A 162 2.12 16.15 21.12
C TYR A 162 0.97 15.14 21.26
N SER A 163 0.17 14.90 20.22
CA SER A 163 -1.08 14.11 20.32
C SER A 163 -0.85 12.73 20.92
N GLN A 164 0.20 12.02 20.50
CA GLN A 164 0.57 10.71 21.05
C GLN A 164 0.86 10.79 22.55
N ARG A 165 1.64 11.78 22.99
CA ARG A 165 1.95 11.98 24.41
C ARG A 165 0.70 12.29 25.22
N LEU A 166 -0.15 13.19 24.71
CA LEU A 166 -1.39 13.60 25.37
C LEU A 166 -2.35 12.43 25.54
N VAL A 167 -2.53 11.61 24.50
CA VAL A 167 -3.36 10.39 24.55
C VAL A 167 -2.79 9.39 25.55
N ASN A 168 -1.47 9.17 25.55
CA ASN A 168 -0.85 8.18 26.43
C ASN A 168 -0.88 8.60 27.91
N GLN A 169 -0.95 9.91 28.20
CA GLN A 169 -1.03 10.42 29.57
C GLN A 169 -2.47 10.54 30.08
N ASN A 170 -3.40 11.01 29.24
CA ASN A 170 -4.74 11.43 29.66
C ASN A 170 -5.86 10.60 29.01
N GLY A 171 -5.51 9.59 28.21
CA GLY A 171 -6.46 8.83 27.40
C GLY A 171 -7.04 9.63 26.23
N LEU A 172 -7.94 9.00 25.46
CA LEU A 172 -8.60 9.65 24.31
C LEU A 172 -9.50 10.81 24.71
N LEU A 173 -10.15 10.72 25.88
CA LEU A 173 -11.02 11.78 26.37
C LEU A 173 -10.22 13.02 26.77
N GLY A 174 -9.01 12.86 27.32
CA GLY A 174 -8.14 13.97 27.68
C GLY A 174 -7.60 14.77 26.49
N LEU A 175 -7.81 14.34 25.24
CA LEU A 175 -7.56 15.19 24.07
C LEU A 175 -8.45 16.44 24.05
N SER A 176 -9.67 16.38 24.62
CA SER A 176 -10.61 17.50 24.55
C SER A 176 -10.14 18.76 25.24
N ASP A 177 -9.23 18.61 26.21
CA ASP A 177 -8.67 19.74 26.96
C ASP A 177 -7.62 20.52 26.14
N TYR A 178 -7.12 19.92 25.05
CA TYR A 178 -6.04 20.48 24.23
C TYR A 178 -6.41 20.68 22.75
N PHE A 179 -7.47 20.01 22.27
CA PHE A 179 -7.94 20.08 20.89
C PHE A 179 -9.27 20.83 20.85
N SER A 180 -9.32 21.87 20.01
CA SER A 180 -10.58 22.49 19.66
C SER A 180 -11.42 21.57 18.77
N TYR A 181 -12.69 21.89 18.58
CA TYR A 181 -13.56 21.16 17.66
C TYR A 181 -13.01 21.09 16.23
N LEU A 182 -12.37 22.17 15.75
CA LEU A 182 -11.71 22.19 14.44
C LEU A 182 -10.49 21.26 14.40
N ASP A 183 -9.72 21.20 15.47
CA ASP A 183 -8.55 20.30 15.57
C ASP A 183 -8.99 18.83 15.55
N PHE A 184 -10.12 18.50 16.20
CA PHE A 184 -10.69 17.16 16.11
C PHE A 184 -11.16 16.81 14.70
N LYS A 185 -11.86 17.72 14.02
CA LYS A 185 -12.25 17.51 12.61
C LYS A 185 -11.02 17.24 11.74
N TRP A 186 -9.99 18.07 11.87
CA TRP A 186 -8.72 17.88 11.17
C TRP A 186 -8.11 16.51 11.50
N PHE A 187 -8.08 16.13 12.78
CA PHE A 187 -7.50 14.87 13.23
C PHE A 187 -8.25 13.66 12.67
N MET A 188 -9.58 13.74 12.53
CA MET A 188 -10.39 12.70 11.88
C MET A 188 -10.05 12.54 10.39
N PHE A 189 -9.90 13.64 9.64
CA PHE A 189 -9.44 13.57 8.25
C PHE A 189 -8.03 12.99 8.16
N HIS A 190 -7.14 13.40 9.06
CA HIS A 190 -5.79 12.87 9.10
C HIS A 190 -5.77 11.35 9.36
N ILE A 191 -6.53 10.85 10.34
CA ILE A 191 -6.68 9.40 10.59
C ILE A 191 -7.27 8.70 9.37
N ALA A 192 -8.31 9.25 8.74
CA ALA A 192 -8.88 8.66 7.53
C ALA A 192 -7.83 8.57 6.41
N GLY A 193 -6.98 9.58 6.24
CA GLY A 193 -5.86 9.56 5.31
C GLY A 193 -4.86 8.45 5.60
N VAL A 194 -4.50 8.24 6.88
CA VAL A 194 -3.61 7.14 7.30
C VAL A 194 -4.27 5.78 7.05
N LEU A 195 -5.56 5.63 7.32
CA LEU A 195 -6.30 4.39 7.02
C LEU A 195 -6.36 4.09 5.53
N LEU A 196 -6.54 5.11 4.68
CA LEU A 196 -6.47 4.95 3.22
C LEU A 196 -5.08 4.50 2.76
N LEU A 197 -4.02 4.95 3.46
CA LEU A 197 -2.65 4.52 3.21
C LEU A 197 -2.47 3.03 3.51
N PHE A 198 -2.92 2.57 4.68
CA PHE A 198 -2.94 1.15 5.02
C PHE A 198 -3.76 0.34 4.02
N PHE A 199 -4.93 0.85 3.63
CA PHE A 199 -5.79 0.18 2.67
C PHE A 199 -5.12 0.04 1.30
N SER A 200 -4.43 1.09 0.82
CA SER A 200 -3.67 1.05 -0.42
C SER A 200 -2.55 0.00 -0.40
N MET A 201 -1.88 -0.15 0.75
CA MET A 201 -0.84 -1.16 0.96
C MET A 201 -1.42 -2.58 0.95
N ILE A 202 -2.57 -2.79 1.61
CA ILE A 202 -3.28 -4.08 1.60
C ILE A 202 -3.67 -4.47 0.16
N LEU A 203 -4.25 -3.54 -0.60
CA LEU A 203 -4.62 -3.78 -2.00
C LEU A 203 -3.40 -4.13 -2.86
N LEU A 204 -2.28 -3.44 -2.64
CA LEU A 204 -1.02 -3.75 -3.32
C LEU A 204 -0.59 -5.19 -3.01
N ILE A 205 -0.50 -5.57 -1.72
CA ILE A 205 -0.09 -6.92 -1.29
C ILE A 205 -1.01 -7.99 -1.88
N LEU A 206 -2.33 -7.79 -1.86
CA LEU A 206 -3.28 -8.76 -2.41
C LEU A 206 -3.10 -8.93 -3.92
N SER A 207 -2.92 -7.82 -4.64
CA SER A 207 -2.64 -7.82 -6.08
C SER A 207 -1.31 -8.50 -6.42
N THR A 208 -0.22 -8.14 -5.72
CA THR A 208 1.10 -8.73 -5.95
C THR A 208 1.11 -10.22 -5.66
N THR A 209 0.47 -10.63 -4.57
CA THR A 209 0.33 -12.02 -4.16
C THR A 209 -0.40 -12.85 -5.22
N TYR A 210 -1.49 -12.32 -5.78
CA TYR A 210 -2.22 -13.00 -6.86
C TYR A 210 -1.31 -13.25 -8.07
N PHE A 211 -0.68 -12.19 -8.59
CA PHE A 211 0.16 -12.30 -9.80
C PHE A 211 1.38 -13.22 -9.58
N ALA A 212 1.96 -13.22 -8.38
CA ALA A 212 3.07 -14.10 -8.07
C ALA A 212 2.65 -15.58 -7.96
N ILE A 213 1.49 -15.86 -7.36
CA ILE A 213 0.99 -17.23 -7.23
C ILE A 213 0.53 -17.75 -8.59
N MET A 214 -0.25 -16.97 -9.33
CA MET A 214 -0.73 -17.38 -10.65
C MET A 214 0.37 -17.46 -11.69
N GLY A 215 1.38 -16.58 -11.63
CA GLY A 215 2.56 -16.66 -12.49
C GLY A 215 3.30 -17.98 -12.34
N ASN A 216 3.32 -18.55 -11.14
CA ASN A 216 3.88 -19.87 -10.88
C ASN A 216 2.92 -21.01 -11.25
N TYR A 217 1.62 -20.84 -10.96
CA TYR A 217 0.60 -21.84 -11.26
C TYR A 217 0.50 -22.14 -12.76
N VAL A 218 0.60 -21.12 -13.62
CA VAL A 218 0.54 -21.27 -15.10
C VAL A 218 1.62 -22.23 -15.63
N VAL A 219 2.76 -22.35 -14.94
CA VAL A 219 3.88 -23.22 -15.34
C VAL A 219 3.82 -24.58 -14.63
N SER A 220 2.96 -24.73 -13.61
CA SER A 220 2.87 -25.97 -12.85
C SER A 220 1.86 -26.94 -13.45
N ASP A 221 2.17 -28.24 -13.44
CA ASP A 221 1.23 -29.32 -13.83
C ASP A 221 0.08 -29.54 -12.82
N ASN A 222 -0.17 -28.58 -11.93
CA ASN A 222 -1.22 -28.70 -10.91
C ASN A 222 -2.61 -28.51 -11.53
N CYS A 223 -3.46 -29.52 -11.39
CA CYS A 223 -4.86 -29.46 -11.85
C CYS A 223 -5.73 -28.51 -11.02
N GLU A 224 -5.34 -28.19 -9.78
CA GLU A 224 -6.12 -27.33 -8.88
C GLU A 224 -5.47 -25.96 -8.68
N GLU A 225 -6.27 -24.90 -8.86
CA GLU A 225 -5.84 -23.54 -8.56
C GLU A 225 -5.56 -23.36 -7.06
N PRO A 226 -4.44 -22.73 -6.69
CA PRO A 226 -4.09 -22.48 -5.29
C PRO A 226 -5.17 -21.70 -4.53
N TRP A 227 -5.48 -22.13 -3.31
CA TRP A 227 -6.47 -21.48 -2.45
C TRP A 227 -6.27 -19.96 -2.31
N LEU A 228 -5.01 -19.54 -2.16
CA LEU A 228 -4.67 -18.13 -1.98
C LEU A 228 -4.86 -17.31 -3.27
N ALA A 229 -4.70 -17.91 -4.46
CA ALA A 229 -5.04 -17.28 -5.73
C ALA A 229 -6.56 -17.12 -5.90
N LYS A 230 -7.35 -18.15 -5.53
CA LYS A 230 -8.81 -18.06 -5.51
C LYS A 230 -9.29 -16.89 -4.63
N ARG A 231 -8.69 -16.72 -3.44
CA ARG A 231 -9.04 -15.65 -2.49
C ARG A 231 -8.60 -14.25 -2.93
N THR A 232 -7.54 -14.13 -3.72
CA THR A 232 -7.01 -12.83 -4.17
C THR A 232 -7.44 -12.43 -5.59
N ARG A 233 -8.19 -13.29 -6.30
CA ARG A 233 -8.61 -13.11 -7.71
C ARG A 233 -9.37 -11.80 -8.00
N LYS A 234 -10.16 -11.30 -7.04
CA LYS A 234 -10.86 -10.01 -7.19
C LYS A 234 -9.89 -8.84 -7.36
N TYR A 235 -8.73 -8.94 -6.72
CA TYR A 235 -7.63 -7.97 -6.78
C TYR A 235 -6.67 -8.27 -7.92
N ALA A 236 -7.09 -8.94 -8.99
CA ALA A 236 -6.25 -9.27 -10.14
C ALA A 236 -6.49 -8.38 -11.37
N HIS A 237 -7.26 -7.29 -11.23
CA HIS A 237 -7.46 -6.33 -12.31
C HIS A 237 -6.24 -5.44 -12.47
N PHE A 238 -5.30 -5.83 -13.34
CA PHE A 238 -3.99 -5.16 -13.48
C PHE A 238 -4.08 -3.63 -13.56
N TRP A 239 -4.74 -3.08 -14.59
CA TRP A 239 -4.83 -1.63 -14.78
C TRP A 239 -5.74 -0.95 -13.76
N SER A 240 -6.87 -1.59 -13.43
CA SER A 240 -7.80 -1.04 -12.44
C SER A 240 -7.12 -0.89 -11.08
N ASN A 241 -6.33 -1.85 -10.65
CA ASN A 241 -5.62 -1.79 -9.37
C ASN A 241 -4.58 -0.69 -9.36
N ILE A 242 -3.77 -0.57 -10.43
CA ILE A 242 -2.79 0.52 -10.54
C ILE A 242 -3.51 1.87 -10.38
N ILE A 243 -4.59 2.07 -11.13
CA ILE A 243 -5.37 3.32 -11.07
C ILE A 243 -5.99 3.53 -9.68
N SER A 244 -6.67 2.52 -9.14
CA SER A 244 -7.34 2.60 -7.84
C SER A 244 -6.35 2.87 -6.71
N ILE A 245 -5.20 2.18 -6.67
CA ILE A 245 -4.16 2.40 -5.68
C ILE A 245 -3.56 3.81 -5.83
N SER A 246 -3.29 4.27 -7.06
CA SER A 246 -2.80 5.63 -7.30
C SER A 246 -3.78 6.70 -6.81
N ILE A 247 -5.08 6.52 -7.06
CA ILE A 247 -6.12 7.43 -6.55
C ILE A 247 -6.14 7.41 -5.03
N LEU A 248 -6.11 6.23 -4.40
CA LEU A 248 -6.09 6.09 -2.94
C LEU A 248 -4.87 6.77 -2.32
N LEU A 249 -3.69 6.63 -2.91
CA LEU A 249 -2.48 7.32 -2.45
C LEU A 249 -2.62 8.85 -2.58
N CYS A 250 -3.18 9.33 -3.67
CA CYS A 250 -3.42 10.76 -3.87
C CYS A 250 -4.40 11.30 -2.81
N VAL A 251 -5.54 10.65 -2.62
CA VAL A 251 -6.52 11.06 -1.60
C VAL A 251 -5.90 10.99 -0.19
N SER A 252 -5.16 9.91 0.11
CA SER A 252 -4.44 9.77 1.37
C SER A 252 -3.48 10.94 1.61
N TYR A 253 -2.67 11.31 0.61
CA TYR A 253 -1.78 12.47 0.69
C TYR A 253 -2.52 13.75 1.09
N TYR A 254 -3.62 14.08 0.39
CA TYR A 254 -4.38 15.29 0.65
C TYR A 254 -4.96 15.34 2.06
N PHE A 255 -5.41 14.19 2.57
CA PHE A 255 -5.98 14.05 3.91
C PHE A 255 -4.90 14.17 4.99
N VAL A 256 -3.84 13.39 4.84
CA VAL A 256 -2.73 13.32 5.79
C VAL A 256 -2.01 14.66 5.91
N ALA A 257 -1.77 15.34 4.78
CA ALA A 257 -1.07 16.62 4.76
C ALA A 257 -1.89 17.80 5.32
N GLY A 258 -3.20 17.60 5.56
CA GLY A 258 -4.13 18.64 5.99
C GLY A 258 -4.67 19.52 4.85
N ASN A 259 -4.21 19.31 3.60
CA ASN A 259 -4.65 20.08 2.44
C ASN A 259 -6.17 19.93 2.20
N PHE A 260 -6.70 18.71 2.36
CA PHE A 260 -8.15 18.47 2.22
C PHE A 260 -8.95 19.24 3.26
N PHE A 261 -8.48 19.27 4.52
CA PHE A 261 -9.15 20.02 5.57
C PHE A 261 -9.15 21.53 5.27
N MET A 262 -8.02 22.08 4.82
CA MET A 262 -7.93 23.50 4.47
C MET A 262 -8.91 23.86 3.36
N TRP A 263 -8.94 23.04 2.31
CA TRP A 263 -9.89 23.21 1.22
C TRP A 263 -11.35 23.07 1.71
N PHE A 264 -11.66 22.04 2.48
CA PHE A 264 -13.03 21.72 2.91
C PHE A 264 -13.61 22.76 3.87
N GLU A 265 -12.83 23.21 4.86
CA GLU A 265 -13.32 24.09 5.92
C GLU A 265 -13.24 25.57 5.54
N TYR A 266 -12.28 25.98 4.70
CA TYR A 266 -12.04 27.41 4.39
C TYR A 266 -12.33 27.79 2.93
N GLU A 267 -11.80 27.07 1.95
CA GLU A 267 -11.93 27.47 0.53
C GLU A 267 -13.28 27.07 -0.09
N PHE A 268 -13.75 25.85 0.19
CA PHE A 268 -14.98 25.31 -0.36
C PHE A 268 -16.22 26.12 0.02
N PRO A 269 -16.40 26.57 1.29
CA PRO A 269 -17.53 27.42 1.64
C PRO A 269 -17.55 28.75 0.91
N GLU A 270 -16.39 29.39 0.71
CA GLU A 270 -16.30 30.64 -0.05
C GLU A 270 -16.60 30.42 -1.54
N GLY A 271 -16.04 29.37 -2.12
CA GLY A 271 -16.35 28.95 -3.49
C GLY A 271 -17.84 28.67 -3.68
N MET A 272 -18.47 27.97 -2.73
CA MET A 272 -19.90 27.66 -2.75
C MET A 272 -20.76 28.92 -2.62
N LYS A 273 -20.40 29.84 -1.71
CA LYS A 273 -21.09 31.15 -1.58
C LYS A 273 -21.01 31.94 -2.87
N SER A 274 -19.84 32.01 -3.50
CA SER A 274 -19.63 32.69 -4.78
C SER A 274 -20.45 32.05 -5.90
N PHE A 275 -20.47 30.71 -5.98
CA PHE A 275 -21.27 29.96 -6.94
C PHE A 275 -22.77 30.21 -6.76
N MET A 276 -23.29 30.08 -5.53
CA MET A 276 -24.70 30.33 -5.23
C MET A 276 -25.09 31.78 -5.52
N SER A 277 -24.22 32.75 -5.19
CA SER A 277 -24.45 34.16 -5.47
C SER A 277 -24.63 34.40 -6.98
N ARG A 278 -23.72 33.87 -7.81
CA ARG A 278 -23.83 33.96 -9.28
C ARG A 278 -25.06 33.24 -9.82
N ALA A 279 -25.41 32.09 -9.26
CA ALA A 279 -26.56 31.30 -9.70
C ALA A 279 -27.91 31.96 -9.35
N LEU A 280 -28.01 32.60 -8.19
CA LEU A 280 -29.26 33.19 -7.70
C LEU A 280 -29.48 34.63 -8.17
N TYR A 281 -28.41 35.44 -8.22
CA TYR A 281 -28.53 36.87 -8.49
C TYR A 281 -28.09 37.28 -9.90
N GLY A 282 -27.53 36.35 -10.68
CA GLY A 282 -26.98 36.64 -12.00
C GLY A 282 -25.70 37.47 -11.88
N GLY A 283 -24.57 36.86 -12.23
CA GLY A 283 -23.32 37.61 -12.43
C GLY A 283 -23.37 38.50 -13.66
#